data_AF-A0A535BQJ9-F1
#
_entry.id   AF-A0A535BQJ9-F1
#
_cell.length_a   1.000
_cell.length_b   1.000
_cell.length_c   1.000
_cell.angle_alpha   90.00
_cell.angle_beta   90.00
_cell.angle_gamma   90.00
#
_symmetry.space_group_name_H-M   'P 1'
#
loop_
_entity.id
_entity.type
_entity.pdbx_description
1 polymer ?
#
loop_
_entity_poly.entity_id
_entity_poly.type
_entity_poly.pdbx_seq_one_letter_code
_entity_poly.pdbx_strand_id
1 'polypeptide(L)'
;MSKSEKDLAVERVQTGMRMEKRMVKVLKALAEYLDISLGDLLEGIVLHAFEGQSPFSAQTLQQIARLKEVYGMDYGLEASHHLKESSSSQKEGESDAL
;
A
#
# COMPACT_ATOMS: atom_id res chain seq x y z
N MET A 1 17.24 -14.69 17.04
CA MET A 1 16.93 -15.57 15.89
C MET A 1 16.52 -14.67 14.74
N SER A 2 17.44 -14.44 13.80
CA SER A 2 17.28 -13.52 12.66
C SER A 2 16.32 -14.14 11.63
N LYS A 3 15.15 -13.53 11.44
CA LYS A 3 14.21 -13.96 10.41
C LYS A 3 14.49 -13.14 9.14
N SER A 4 15.44 -13.64 8.37
CA SER A 4 15.65 -13.46 6.92
C SER A 4 15.07 -12.19 6.28
N GLU A 5 15.98 -11.26 5.98
CA GLU A 5 15.91 -10.26 4.91
C GLU A 5 15.59 -10.93 3.57
N LYS A 6 14.32 -11.23 3.30
CA LYS A 6 13.87 -11.66 1.97
C LYS A 6 13.15 -10.50 1.32
N ASP A 7 13.65 -10.10 0.16
CA ASP A 7 12.97 -9.13 -0.68
C ASP A 7 11.55 -9.61 -0.98
N LEU A 8 10.57 -8.75 -0.71
CA LEU A 8 9.18 -9.00 -1.03
C LEU A 8 8.95 -8.61 -2.48
N ALA A 9 8.64 -9.62 -3.32
CA ALA A 9 8.22 -9.38 -4.68
C ALA A 9 6.86 -8.68 -4.69
N VAL A 10 6.77 -7.55 -5.39
CA VAL A 10 5.55 -6.76 -5.47
C VAL A 10 5.25 -6.29 -6.89
N GLU A 11 3.96 -6.08 -7.15
CA GLU A 11 3.46 -5.43 -8.36
C GLU A 11 3.27 -3.94 -8.07
N ARG A 12 3.69 -3.08 -8.99
CA ARG A 12 3.45 -1.64 -8.91
C ARG A 12 2.48 -1.17 -9.97
N VAL A 13 1.67 -0.16 -9.64
CA VAL A 13 0.68 0.46 -10.52
C VAL A 13 0.93 1.97 -10.65
N GLN A 14 0.47 2.55 -11.76
CA GLN A 14 0.57 3.99 -12.03
C GLN A 14 -0.68 4.71 -11.50
N THR A 15 -0.51 5.62 -10.55
CA THR A 15 -1.60 6.45 -9.98
C THR A 15 -1.27 7.95 -9.99
N GLY A 16 -0.40 8.37 -10.91
CA GLY A 16 0.31 9.66 -10.88
C GLY A 16 1.72 9.52 -10.32
N MET A 17 1.90 8.59 -9.38
CA MET A 17 3.20 8.03 -8.97
C MET A 17 3.15 6.50 -9.03
N ARG A 18 4.33 5.86 -9.11
CA ARG A 18 4.43 4.40 -9.20
C ARG A 18 4.50 3.77 -7.80
N MET A 19 3.41 3.18 -7.35
CA MET A 19 3.25 2.64 -5.99
C MET A 19 2.91 1.16 -6.00
N GLU A 20 3.15 0.49 -4.88
CA GLU A 20 2.76 -0.92 -4.72
C GLU A 20 1.22 -1.08 -4.77
N LYS A 21 0.77 -2.10 -5.50
CA LYS A 21 -0.64 -2.30 -5.85
C LYS A 21 -1.55 -2.52 -4.63
N ARG A 22 -1.16 -3.35 -3.67
CA ARG A 22 -1.98 -3.63 -2.47
C ARG A 22 -2.07 -2.43 -1.54
N MET A 23 -0.99 -1.68 -1.38
CA MET A 23 -0.94 -0.42 -0.66
C MET A 23 -1.87 0.61 -1.28
N VAL A 24 -1.87 0.75 -2.60
CA VAL A 24 -2.83 1.61 -3.31
C VAL A 24 -4.28 1.19 -3.02
N LYS A 25 -4.58 -0.12 -3.01
CA LYS A 25 -5.92 -0.62 -2.65
C LYS A 25 -6.31 -0.28 -1.21
N VAL A 26 -5.40 -0.49 -0.26
CA VAL A 26 -5.62 -0.14 1.16
C VAL A 26 -5.86 1.36 1.32
N LEU A 27 -5.03 2.20 0.69
CA LEU A 27 -5.16 3.66 0.76
C LEU A 27 -6.49 4.14 0.15
N LYS A 28 -6.88 3.63 -1.02
CA LYS A 28 -8.16 3.98 -1.65
C LYS A 28 -9.36 3.56 -0.80
N ALA A 29 -9.34 2.34 -0.24
CA ALA A 29 -10.42 1.87 0.62
C ALA A 29 -10.47 2.63 1.96
N LEU A 30 -9.33 3.06 2.50
CA LEU A 30 -9.29 3.88 3.70
C LEU A 30 -9.83 5.29 3.44
N ALA A 31 -9.49 5.89 2.30
CA ALA A 31 -10.02 7.19 1.90
C ALA A 31 -11.55 7.15 1.78
N GLU A 32 -12.09 6.11 1.13
CA GLU A 32 -13.53 5.86 1.05
C GLU A 32 -14.16 5.68 2.45
N TYR A 33 -13.56 4.89 3.33
CA TYR A 33 -14.05 4.69 4.69
C TYR A 33 -14.10 5.98 5.52
N LEU A 34 -13.17 6.91 5.28
CA LEU A 34 -13.08 8.20 5.96
C LEU A 34 -13.87 9.32 5.27
N ASP A 35 -14.52 9.03 4.14
CA ASP A 35 -15.26 10.01 3.31
C ASP A 35 -14.39 11.23 2.91
N ILE A 36 -13.15 10.96 2.50
CA ILE A 36 -12.19 11.97 2.02
C ILE A 36 -11.54 11.53 0.70
N SER A 37 -10.95 12.47 -0.02
CA SER A 37 -10.20 12.13 -1.23
C SER A 37 -8.91 11.37 -0.88
N LEU A 38 -8.39 10.58 -1.84
CA LEU A 38 -7.07 9.97 -1.71
C LEU A 38 -5.96 11.01 -1.55
N GLY A 39 -6.12 12.19 -2.17
CA GLY A 39 -5.18 13.31 -2.03
C GLY A 39 -5.13 13.82 -0.60
N ASP A 40 -6.28 14.15 -0.02
CA ASP A 40 -6.39 14.65 1.36
C ASP A 40 -5.82 13.64 2.36
N LEU A 41 -6.10 12.34 2.16
CA LEU A 41 -5.52 11.27 2.98
C LEU A 41 -3.98 11.30 2.93
N LEU A 42 -3.41 11.38 1.73
CA LEU A 42 -1.95 11.37 1.55
C LEU A 42 -1.31 12.63 2.13
N GLU A 43 -1.89 13.81 1.89
CA GLU A 43 -1.42 15.07 2.47
C GLU A 43 -1.46 15.02 3.99
N GLY A 44 -2.55 14.54 4.59
CA GLY A 44 -2.67 14.34 6.03
C GLY A 44 -1.61 13.41 6.60
N ILE A 45 -1.33 12.28 5.95
CA ILE A 45 -0.27 11.34 6.36
C ILE A 45 1.10 12.03 6.32
N VAL A 46 1.39 12.75 5.23
CA VAL A 46 2.68 13.42 5.03
C VAL A 46 2.91 14.52 6.05
N LEU A 47 1.89 15.35 6.34
CA LEU A 47 1.99 16.41 7.35
C LEU A 47 2.29 15.84 8.74
N HIS A 48 1.60 14.78 9.17
CA HIS A 48 1.91 14.14 10.45
C HIS A 48 3.32 13.55 10.47
N ALA A 49 3.77 12.94 9.37
CA ALA A 49 5.11 12.38 9.25
C ALA A 49 6.21 13.46 9.34
N PHE A 50 6.00 14.63 8.73
CA PHE A 50 6.92 15.78 8.85
C PHE A 50 7.05 16.27 10.30
N GLU A 51 5.97 16.21 11.08
CA GLU A 51 5.94 16.57 12.50
C GLU A 51 6.32 15.41 13.45
N GLY A 52 6.67 14.24 12.93
CA GLY A 52 6.99 13.05 13.71
C GLY A 52 5.81 12.50 14.53
N GLN A 53 4.57 12.81 14.14
CA GLN A 53 3.34 12.40 14.79
C GLN A 53 2.70 11.18 14.11
N SER A 54 1.85 10.45 14.83
CA SER A 54 1.04 9.37 14.25
C SER A 54 -0.14 9.95 13.46
N PRO A 55 -0.33 9.59 12.18
CA PRO A 55 -1.45 10.10 11.37
C PRO A 55 -2.80 9.46 11.71
N PHE A 56 -2.82 8.38 12.48
CA PHE A 56 -4.01 7.55 12.66
C PHE A 56 -4.35 7.31 14.12
N SER A 57 -5.65 7.37 14.43
CA SER A 57 -6.21 6.95 15.70
C SER A 57 -6.16 5.42 15.86
N ALA A 58 -6.35 4.92 17.09
CA ALA A 58 -6.44 3.48 17.34
C ALA A 58 -7.58 2.81 16.53
N GLN A 59 -8.72 3.49 16.38
CA GLN A 59 -9.84 2.99 15.58
C GLN A 59 -9.47 2.90 14.10
N THR A 60 -8.81 3.93 13.57
CA THR A 60 -8.36 3.95 12.17
C THR A 60 -7.32 2.86 11.91
N LEU A 61 -6.41 2.62 12.85
CA LEU A 61 -5.42 1.53 12.76
C LEU A 61 -6.08 0.14 12.72
N GLN A 62 -7.16 -0.08 13.49
CA GLN A 62 -7.93 -1.33 13.41
C GLN A 62 -8.56 -1.51 12.02
N GLN A 63 -9.09 -0.42 11.44
CA GLN A 63 -9.66 -0.49 10.11
C GLN A 63 -8.59 -0.76 9.04
N ILE A 64 -7.41 -0.14 9.16
CA ILE A 64 -6.25 -0.44 8.29
C ILE A 64 -5.87 -1.92 8.37
N ALA A 65 -5.84 -2.52 9.57
CA ALA A 65 -5.53 -3.94 9.72
C ALA A 65 -6.51 -4.84 8.95
N ARG A 66 -7.81 -4.56 9.05
CA ARG A 66 -8.84 -5.29 8.29
C ARG A 66 -8.69 -5.12 6.78
N LEU A 67 -8.42 -3.89 6.32
CA LEU A 67 -8.21 -3.63 4.89
C LEU A 67 -6.96 -4.34 4.36
N LYS A 68 -5.89 -4.41 5.17
CA LYS A 68 -4.69 -5.18 4.83
C LYS A 68 -4.99 -6.66 4.64
N GLU A 69 -5.80 -7.26 5.52
CA GLU A 69 -6.25 -8.65 5.37
C GLU A 69 -7.05 -8.85 4.08
N VAL A 70 -8.01 -7.96 3.78
CA VAL A 70 -8.83 -8.01 2.55
C VAL A 70 -7.98 -7.98 1.29
N TYR A 71 -6.92 -7.17 1.27
CA TYR A 71 -6.06 -7.02 0.09
C TYR A 71 -4.78 -7.86 0.10
N GLY A 72 -4.61 -8.74 1.10
CA GLY A 72 -3.42 -9.58 1.23
C GLY A 72 -2.12 -8.79 1.40
N MET A 73 -2.17 -7.65 2.09
CA MET A 73 -1.00 -6.84 2.45
C MET A 73 -0.46 -7.31 3.81
N ASP A 74 0.37 -8.34 3.79
CA ASP A 74 0.86 -9.09 4.96
C ASP A 74 2.17 -8.58 5.56
N TYR A 75 2.58 -7.35 5.21
CA TYR A 75 3.83 -6.73 5.64
C TYR A 75 3.62 -5.39 6.33
N GLY A 76 4.59 -4.99 7.14
CA GLY A 76 4.67 -3.74 7.90
C GLY A 76 5.94 -2.94 7.60
N LEU A 77 6.43 -2.22 8.61
CA LEU A 77 7.61 -1.33 8.49
C LEU A 77 8.87 -2.08 8.09
N GLU A 78 8.98 -3.36 8.47
CA GLU A 78 10.08 -4.24 8.14
C GLU A 78 10.26 -4.44 6.63
N ALA A 79 9.25 -4.17 5.81
CA ALA A 79 9.33 -4.32 4.35
C ALA A 79 9.74 -3.03 3.61
N SER A 80 9.87 -1.89 4.28
CA SER A 80 10.06 -0.56 3.65
C SER A 80 11.21 -0.51 2.63
N HIS A 81 12.32 -1.21 2.91
CA HIS A 81 13.51 -1.27 2.04
C HIS A 81 13.64 -2.55 1.22
N HIS A 82 12.67 -3.46 1.33
CA HIS A 82 12.76 -4.80 0.75
C HIS A 82 11.71 -5.05 -0.35
N LEU A 83 10.94 -4.04 -0.74
CA LEU A 83 9.99 -4.16 -1.85
C LEU A 83 10.72 -4.17 -3.20
N LYS A 84 10.80 -5.33 -3.86
CA LYS A 84 11.36 -5.48 -5.21
C LYS A 84 10.28 -5.77 -6.22
N GLU A 85 10.38 -5.16 -7.40
CA GLU A 85 9.43 -5.45 -8.47
C GLU A 85 9.61 -6.86 -9.00
N SER A 86 8.51 -7.58 -9.16
CA SER A 86 8.50 -8.85 -9.88
C SER A 86 8.87 -8.60 -11.34
N SER A 87 9.84 -9.34 -11.88
CA SER A 87 10.34 -9.23 -13.26
C SER A 87 9.36 -9.71 -14.35
N SER A 88 8.09 -9.95 -14.01
CA SER A 88 7.10 -10.57 -14.91
C SER A 88 6.33 -9.61 -15.82
N SER A 89 6.66 -8.31 -15.87
CA SER A 89 5.93 -7.33 -16.70
C SER A 89 6.26 -7.34 -18.21
N GLN A 90 6.66 -8.48 -18.78
CA GLN A 90 6.68 -8.68 -20.23
C GLN A 90 5.82 -9.89 -20.58
N LYS A 91 4.51 -9.67 -20.75
CA LYS A 91 3.53 -10.40 -21.58
C LYS A 91 2.12 -10.25 -21.00
N GLU A 92 1.56 -9.04 -21.09
CA GLU A 92 0.10 -8.87 -21.11
C GLU A 92 -0.21 -7.95 -22.29
N GLY A 93 -0.30 -8.60 -23.45
CA GLY A 93 -0.54 -8.00 -24.74
C GLY A 93 -0.81 -9.07 -25.78
N GLU A 94 -1.53 -10.14 -25.41
CA GLU A 94 -2.12 -11.10 -26.36
C GLU A 94 -3.16 -11.98 -25.64
N SER A 95 -4.35 -12.12 -26.25
CA SER A 95 -5.50 -12.97 -25.86
C SER A 95 -6.22 -12.64 -24.54
N ASP A 96 -7.54 -12.49 -24.46
CA ASP A 96 -8.57 -12.91 -25.39
C ASP A 96 -9.82 -12.04 -25.24
N ALA A 97 -10.50 -11.89 -26.37
CA ALA A 97 -11.88 -11.47 -26.42
C ALA A 97 -12.75 -12.49 -25.65
N LEU A 98 -13.66 -11.99 -24.81
CA LEU A 98 -15.08 -12.34 -24.68
C LEU A 98 -15.71 -11.43 -23.63
#